data_AF-A0A142KJQ8-F1
#
_entry.id   AF-A0A142KJQ8-F1
#
_cell.length_a   1.000
_cell.length_b   1.000
_cell.length_c   1.000
_cell.angle_alpha   90.00
_cell.angle_beta   90.00
_cell.angle_gamma   90.00
#
_symmetry.space_group_name_H-M   'P 1'
#
loop_
_entity.id
_entity.type
_entity.pdbx_description
1 polymer ?
#
loop_
_entity_poly.entity_id
_entity_poly.type
_entity_poly.pdbx_seq_one_letter_code
_entity_poly.pdbx_strand_id
1 'polypeptide(L)'
;MRSTTDQLRPRHTGRRIAAAIALSCTLLLAGCSGAAASSSSSSSRGPAEGEPGATGTPTPPPLVSPTGTWTPPAKGASAGPTAPAPVPTRSAALNSPVALDTRVTVRLESVSATTVKAVTPGQDSGPAVKVSVSVQNRSTAPVVVDSAVVSLTADKGSSGVGTTAGDPHPLKGSVAPGATARGTYIFMLAPAKGRQITVSVNYSAGEPVAVFTGRTA
;
A
#
# COMPACT_ATOMS: atom_id res chain seq x y z
N MET A 1 23.14 44.99 51.87
CA MET A 1 22.26 46.18 52.00
C MET A 1 21.15 45.99 50.97
N ARG A 2 19.93 45.60 51.40
CA ARG A 2 18.73 46.47 51.48
C ARG A 2 18.38 47.07 50.10
N SER A 3 17.23 46.90 49.46
CA SER A 3 15.88 46.61 49.96
C SER A 3 14.89 46.52 48.77
N THR A 4 13.88 45.65 48.91
CA THR A 4 12.43 45.93 48.73
C THR A 4 11.87 46.26 47.32
N THR A 5 11.16 45.36 46.63
CA THR A 5 9.71 44.98 46.65
C THR A 5 8.75 45.91 45.89
N ASP A 6 7.97 45.28 45.00
CA ASP A 6 6.57 45.55 44.60
C ASP A 6 6.22 46.79 43.76
N GLN A 7 5.46 46.57 42.68
CA GLN A 7 4.10 47.09 42.51
C GLN A 7 3.52 46.58 41.16
N LEU A 8 2.67 45.55 41.27
CA LEU A 8 1.32 45.39 40.70
C LEU A 8 0.88 46.14 39.40
N ARG A 9 0.24 45.32 38.52
CA ARG A 9 -0.73 45.58 37.41
C ARG A 9 -1.91 46.52 37.82
N PRO A 10 -2.98 46.84 37.01
CA PRO A 10 -3.42 46.48 35.62
C PRO A 10 -4.08 47.65 34.80
N ARG A 11 -4.56 47.36 33.57
CA ARG A 11 -5.94 47.65 33.02
C ARG A 11 -5.96 47.42 31.49
N HIS A 12 -6.64 46.37 30.99
CA HIS A 12 -8.04 46.38 30.49
C HIS A 12 -8.28 47.44 29.41
N THR A 13 -8.73 47.12 28.19
CA THR A 13 -10.14 46.85 27.86
C THR A 13 -10.21 46.41 26.38
N GLY A 14 -10.70 45.22 26.05
CA GLY A 14 -12.05 44.99 25.48
C GLY A 14 -11.99 44.94 23.94
N ARG A 15 -12.56 43.97 23.23
CA ARG A 15 -13.96 43.52 23.36
C ARG A 15 -14.14 42.14 22.70
N ARG A 16 -14.64 41.21 23.51
CA ARG A 16 -15.26 39.93 23.11
C ARG A 16 -16.63 40.22 22.51
N ILE A 17 -17.08 39.43 21.53
CA ILE A 17 -18.50 39.02 21.44
C ILE A 17 -18.51 37.54 21.05
N ALA A 18 -18.90 36.71 22.02
CA ALA A 18 -19.43 35.38 21.83
C ALA A 18 -20.96 35.50 21.77
N ALA A 19 -21.63 34.63 21.02
CA ALA A 19 -23.05 34.37 21.18
C ALA A 19 -23.31 32.88 21.04
N ALA A 20 -23.67 32.27 22.16
CA ALA A 20 -24.28 30.94 22.27
C ALA A 20 -25.79 31.10 22.11
N ILE A 21 -26.45 30.15 21.45
CA ILE A 21 -27.91 29.98 21.51
C ILE A 21 -28.19 28.53 21.86
N ALA A 22 -28.70 28.33 23.07
CA ALA A 22 -29.37 27.11 23.50
C ALA A 22 -30.87 27.41 23.53
N LEU A 23 -31.69 26.49 23.02
CA LEU A 23 -33.10 26.39 23.40
C LEU A 23 -33.56 24.93 23.30
N SER A 24 -34.40 24.58 24.26
CA SER A 24 -34.64 23.25 24.84
C SER A 24 -36.11 22.80 24.69
N CYS A 25 -36.37 21.53 25.08
CA CYS A 25 -37.66 20.97 25.57
C CYS A 25 -38.77 20.69 24.53
N THR A 26 -39.59 19.61 24.53
CA THR A 26 -39.73 18.33 25.28
C THR A 26 -40.99 17.57 24.76
N LEU A 27 -41.08 16.24 25.01
CA LEU A 27 -42.32 15.40 25.19
C LEU A 27 -43.18 15.12 23.91
N LEU A 28 -43.79 13.95 23.60
CA LEU A 28 -44.05 12.65 24.26
C LEU A 28 -44.83 11.67 23.30
N LEU A 29 -44.88 10.38 23.69
CA LEU A 29 -45.96 9.37 23.56
C LEU A 29 -46.07 8.34 22.38
N ALA A 30 -46.31 7.09 22.82
CA ALA A 30 -46.95 5.92 22.17
C ALA A 30 -46.13 5.13 21.12
N GLY A 31 -45.92 3.80 21.17
CA GLY A 31 -46.60 2.70 21.86
C GLY A 31 -47.18 1.73 20.83
N CYS A 32 -46.67 0.49 20.74
CA CYS A 32 -47.47 -0.69 20.35
C CYS A 32 -46.69 -2.00 20.57
N SER A 33 -47.29 -2.83 21.42
CA SER A 33 -46.96 -4.22 21.71
C SER A 33 -47.09 -5.13 20.49
N GLY A 34 -46.29 -6.20 20.46
CA GLY A 34 -46.47 -7.33 19.56
C GLY A 34 -45.92 -8.60 20.18
N ALA A 35 -46.70 -9.21 21.07
CA ALA A 35 -46.48 -10.57 21.55
C ALA A 35 -47.38 -11.51 20.74
N ALA A 36 -46.78 -12.46 20.02
CA ALA A 36 -47.38 -13.71 19.55
C ALA A 36 -46.21 -14.69 19.38
N ALA A 37 -45.97 -15.61 20.32
CA ALA A 37 -46.65 -16.89 20.45
C ALA A 37 -46.44 -17.83 19.24
N SER A 38 -45.55 -18.80 19.47
CA SER A 38 -45.71 -20.22 19.15
C SER A 38 -45.68 -20.68 17.69
N SER A 39 -44.63 -21.46 17.37
CA SER A 39 -44.73 -22.71 16.58
C SER A 39 -43.40 -23.47 16.76
N SER A 40 -43.29 -24.37 17.73
CA SER A 40 -43.57 -25.82 17.61
C SER A 40 -42.98 -26.49 16.37
N SER A 41 -42.05 -27.42 16.65
CA SER A 41 -41.77 -28.69 15.97
C SER A 41 -41.32 -28.67 14.50
N SER A 42 -40.10 -29.14 14.26
CA SER A 42 -39.93 -30.52 13.76
C SER A 42 -38.47 -30.92 13.73
N SER A 43 -38.15 -31.93 14.53
CA SER A 43 -37.03 -32.82 14.32
C SER A 43 -37.26 -33.64 13.05
N SER A 44 -36.49 -33.38 11.99
CA SER A 44 -36.30 -34.33 10.90
C SER A 44 -34.89 -34.91 10.98
N ARG A 45 -34.83 -36.14 11.50
CA ARG A 45 -33.68 -37.03 11.46
C ARG A 45 -33.41 -37.33 9.97
N GLY A 46 -32.36 -36.74 9.39
CA GLY A 46 -31.95 -37.03 8.02
C GLY A 46 -31.49 -38.49 7.89
N PRO A 47 -31.76 -39.18 6.77
CA PRO A 47 -31.17 -40.47 6.52
C PRO A 47 -29.66 -40.33 6.28
N ALA A 48 -28.92 -41.30 6.81
CA ALA A 48 -27.50 -41.49 6.54
C ALA A 48 -27.27 -42.08 5.14
N GLU A 49 -26.06 -41.83 4.65
CA GLU A 49 -25.28 -42.63 3.69
C GLU A 49 -25.84 -42.81 2.26
N GLY A 50 -25.31 -41.97 1.38
CA GLY A 50 -24.83 -42.42 0.08
C GLY A 50 -23.40 -41.90 -0.09
N GLU A 51 -22.42 -42.81 -0.08
CA GLU A 51 -21.03 -42.51 -0.44
C GLU A 51 -20.99 -41.77 -1.79
N PRO A 52 -20.24 -40.66 -1.92
CA PRO A 52 -19.92 -40.13 -3.23
C PRO A 52 -19.06 -41.17 -3.95
N GLY A 53 -19.67 -41.87 -4.91
CA GLY A 53 -18.94 -42.73 -5.83
C GLY A 53 -17.78 -41.94 -6.43
N ALA A 54 -16.56 -42.45 -6.25
CA ALA A 54 -15.35 -41.90 -6.82
C ALA A 54 -15.52 -41.84 -8.34
N THR A 55 -15.93 -40.68 -8.83
CA THR A 55 -15.97 -40.38 -10.26
C THR A 55 -14.51 -40.24 -10.67
N GLY A 56 -14.00 -41.25 -11.37
CA GLY A 56 -12.61 -41.29 -11.81
C GLY A 56 -12.23 -39.98 -12.48
N THR A 57 -11.19 -39.32 -11.97
CA THR A 57 -10.59 -38.16 -12.61
C THR A 57 -10.20 -38.55 -14.04
N PRO A 58 -10.69 -37.87 -15.09
CA PRO A 58 -10.24 -38.16 -16.44
C PRO A 58 -8.73 -37.96 -16.50
N THR A 59 -7.99 -39.01 -16.88
CA THR A 59 -6.56 -38.94 -17.11
C THR A 59 -6.31 -37.91 -18.23
N PRO A 60 -5.54 -36.83 -17.97
CA PRO A 60 -5.21 -35.87 -19.01
C PRO A 60 -4.43 -36.59 -20.12
N PRO A 61 -4.67 -36.23 -21.40
CA PRO A 61 -3.92 -36.81 -22.51
C PRO A 61 -2.42 -36.56 -22.33
N PRO A 62 -1.56 -37.47 -22.81
CA PRO A 62 -0.12 -37.31 -22.70
C PRO A 62 0.31 -35.99 -23.37
N LEU A 63 1.18 -35.24 -22.71
CA LEU A 63 1.80 -34.06 -23.31
C LEU A 63 2.54 -34.50 -24.59
N VAL A 64 2.27 -33.80 -25.69
CA VAL A 64 3.01 -34.00 -26.93
C VAL A 64 4.47 -33.66 -26.69
N SER A 65 5.37 -34.57 -27.05
CA SER A 65 6.80 -34.29 -26.98
C SER A 65 7.14 -33.24 -28.05
N PRO A 66 7.94 -32.20 -27.71
CA PRO A 66 8.37 -31.23 -28.69
C PRO A 66 9.14 -31.96 -29.80
N THR A 67 8.67 -31.82 -31.03
CA THR A 67 9.26 -32.44 -32.24
C THR A 67 10.37 -31.59 -32.87
N GLY A 68 10.70 -30.45 -32.25
CA GLY A 68 11.75 -29.56 -32.73
C GLY A 68 13.15 -30.12 -32.42
N THR A 69 14.01 -30.21 -33.43
CA THR A 69 15.44 -30.45 -33.22
C THR A 69 16.10 -29.12 -32.85
N TRP A 70 16.55 -28.99 -31.60
CA TRP A 70 17.35 -27.83 -31.20
C TRP A 70 18.69 -27.87 -31.95
N THR A 71 19.00 -26.80 -32.68
CA THR A 71 20.28 -26.63 -33.35
C THR A 71 21.06 -25.54 -32.64
N PRO A 72 22.32 -25.77 -32.25
CA PRO A 72 23.13 -24.73 -31.63
C PRO A 72 23.30 -23.54 -32.59
N PRO A 73 23.40 -22.30 -32.06
CA PRO A 73 23.70 -21.14 -32.89
C PRO A 73 25.01 -21.35 -33.65
N ALA A 74 25.08 -20.84 -34.88
CA ALA A 74 26.27 -20.93 -35.71
C ALA A 74 27.50 -20.37 -34.99
N LYS A 75 28.65 -21.00 -35.19
CA LYS A 75 29.93 -20.53 -34.63
C LYS A 75 30.22 -19.12 -35.14
N GLY A 76 30.31 -18.14 -34.22
CA GLY A 76 30.51 -16.73 -34.57
C GLY A 76 29.22 -15.92 -34.75
N ALA A 77 28.04 -16.48 -34.43
CA ALA A 77 26.82 -15.69 -34.30
C ALA A 77 27.05 -14.56 -33.28
N SER A 78 26.56 -13.35 -33.60
CA SER A 78 26.61 -12.23 -32.65
C SER A 78 25.94 -12.66 -31.35
N ALA A 79 26.61 -12.44 -30.23
CA ALA A 79 25.98 -12.58 -28.93
C ALA A 79 24.75 -11.66 -28.89
N GLY A 80 23.64 -12.18 -28.37
CA GLY A 80 22.47 -11.37 -28.08
C GLY A 80 22.80 -10.28 -27.05
N PRO A 81 21.96 -9.24 -26.93
CA PRO A 81 22.15 -8.20 -25.93
C PRO A 81 22.25 -8.83 -24.54
N THR A 82 23.36 -8.56 -23.86
CA THR A 82 23.65 -9.09 -22.52
C THR A 82 23.19 -8.16 -21.40
N ALA A 83 22.81 -6.94 -21.76
CA ALA A 83 22.28 -5.93 -20.85
C ALA A 83 20.87 -5.51 -21.27
N PRO A 84 19.96 -5.28 -20.31
CA PRO A 84 18.64 -4.73 -20.60
C PRO A 84 18.74 -3.30 -21.16
N ALA A 85 17.73 -2.90 -21.93
CA ALA A 85 17.63 -1.53 -22.42
C ALA A 85 17.53 -0.54 -21.23
N PRO A 86 18.16 0.65 -21.30
CA PRO A 86 18.04 1.66 -20.26
C PRO A 86 16.59 2.13 -20.11
N VAL A 87 16.07 2.15 -18.88
CA VAL A 87 14.75 2.69 -18.57
C VAL A 87 14.91 4.16 -18.14
N PRO A 88 14.14 5.11 -18.71
CA PRO A 88 14.20 6.51 -18.31
C PRO A 88 13.95 6.66 -16.80
N THR A 89 14.76 7.49 -16.14
CA THR A 89 14.70 7.64 -14.69
C THR A 89 14.77 9.12 -14.29
N ARG A 90 13.97 9.50 -13.28
CA ARG A 90 14.00 10.85 -12.67
C ARG A 90 14.15 10.72 -11.16
N SER A 91 14.98 11.58 -10.57
CA SER A 91 15.32 11.50 -9.15
C SER A 91 14.91 12.74 -8.37
N ALA A 92 14.50 12.57 -7.11
CA ALA A 92 14.23 13.64 -6.16
C ALA A 92 14.56 13.23 -4.70
N ALA A 93 14.42 14.18 -3.78
CA ALA A 93 14.46 13.90 -2.35
C ALA A 93 13.18 13.18 -1.88
N LEU A 94 13.24 12.42 -0.78
CA LEU A 94 12.11 11.64 -0.23
C LEU A 94 10.78 12.41 -0.10
N ASN A 95 10.84 13.69 0.26
CA ASN A 95 9.66 14.52 0.51
C ASN A 95 9.19 15.32 -0.73
N SER A 96 9.90 15.20 -1.85
CA SER A 96 9.66 15.95 -3.07
C SER A 96 8.96 15.07 -4.11
N PRO A 97 8.00 15.61 -4.88
CA PRO A 97 7.39 14.86 -5.97
C PRO A 97 8.35 14.71 -7.16
N VAL A 98 8.15 13.65 -7.94
CA VAL A 98 8.83 13.40 -9.23
C VAL A 98 7.78 13.46 -10.34
N ALA A 99 7.91 14.43 -11.24
CA ALA A 99 7.14 14.48 -12.47
C ALA A 99 7.89 13.71 -13.56
N LEU A 100 7.21 12.72 -14.14
CA LEU A 100 7.74 11.90 -15.24
C LEU A 100 7.30 12.48 -16.59
N ASP A 101 8.04 12.15 -17.64
CA ASP A 101 7.79 12.68 -18.99
C ASP A 101 6.43 12.22 -19.56
N THR A 102 5.85 11.16 -18.98
CA THR A 102 4.51 10.60 -19.27
C THR A 102 3.35 11.40 -18.67
N ARG A 103 3.61 12.56 -18.05
CA ARG A 103 2.62 13.36 -17.30
C ARG A 103 2.07 12.67 -16.06
N VAL A 104 2.73 11.62 -15.57
CA VAL A 104 2.45 11.03 -14.27
C VAL A 104 3.34 11.70 -13.22
N THR A 105 2.78 12.03 -12.06
CA THR A 105 3.54 12.55 -10.91
C THR A 105 3.51 11.52 -9.78
N VAL A 106 4.68 11.10 -9.33
CA VAL A 106 4.85 10.16 -8.22
C VAL A 106 5.34 10.91 -6.99
N ARG A 107 4.82 10.60 -5.81
CA ARG A 107 5.26 11.17 -4.54
C ARG A 107 5.29 10.09 -3.45
N LEU A 108 6.25 10.19 -2.54
CA LEU A 108 6.21 9.45 -1.29
C LEU A 108 5.46 10.31 -0.25
N GLU A 109 4.28 9.85 0.15
CA GLU A 109 3.46 10.50 1.16
C GLU A 109 4.09 10.36 2.55
N SER A 110 4.65 9.18 2.84
CA SER A 110 5.37 8.92 4.07
C SER A 110 6.41 7.81 3.89
N VAL A 111 7.50 7.92 4.63
CA VAL A 111 8.52 6.88 4.81
C VAL A 111 8.88 6.83 6.28
N SER A 112 8.48 5.77 6.97
CA SER A 112 8.64 5.67 8.43
C SER A 112 9.12 4.29 8.85
N ALA A 113 10.01 4.25 9.84
CA ALA A 113 10.34 3.02 10.54
C ALA A 113 9.11 2.47 11.30
N THR A 114 8.97 1.15 11.31
CA THR A 114 7.93 0.41 12.02
C THR A 114 8.48 -0.96 12.44
N THR A 115 7.68 -1.72 13.18
CA THR A 115 7.92 -3.14 13.48
C THR A 115 6.71 -3.93 13.01
N VAL A 116 6.92 -4.97 12.23
CA VAL A 116 5.86 -5.88 11.79
C VAL A 116 5.91 -7.20 12.53
N LYS A 117 4.74 -7.83 12.68
CA LYS A 117 4.58 -9.17 13.22
C LYS A 117 4.12 -10.10 12.11
N ALA A 118 4.71 -11.29 12.07
CA ALA A 118 4.23 -12.39 11.24
C ALA A 118 2.85 -12.85 11.75
N VAL A 119 1.91 -13.00 10.81
CA VAL A 119 0.55 -13.46 11.07
C VAL A 119 0.27 -14.77 10.35
N THR A 120 0.96 -15.04 9.23
CA THR A 120 0.80 -16.25 8.43
C THR A 120 2.12 -17.04 8.33
N PRO A 121 2.07 -18.36 8.10
CA PRO A 121 3.28 -19.15 7.83
C PRO A 121 4.09 -18.56 6.68
N GLY A 122 5.41 -18.50 6.84
CA GLY A 122 6.33 -17.93 5.86
C GLY A 122 6.55 -16.41 5.95
N GLN A 123 5.91 -15.72 6.90
CA GLN A 123 6.23 -14.33 7.24
C GLN A 123 7.27 -14.25 8.36
N ASP A 124 8.10 -13.20 8.31
CA ASP A 124 9.04 -12.84 9.37
C ASP A 124 8.54 -11.64 10.18
N SER A 125 8.88 -11.62 11.47
CA SER A 125 8.67 -10.46 12.35
C SER A 125 9.95 -9.66 12.49
N GLY A 126 9.85 -8.34 12.62
CA GLY A 126 11.01 -7.51 12.90
C GLY A 126 10.89 -6.06 12.43
N PRO A 127 12.00 -5.30 12.47
CA PRO A 127 12.06 -3.92 12.01
C PRO A 127 11.78 -3.83 10.51
N ALA A 128 10.96 -2.87 10.12
CA ALA A 128 10.57 -2.63 8.74
C ALA A 128 10.42 -1.13 8.47
N VAL A 129 10.40 -0.77 7.19
CA VAL A 129 10.08 0.56 6.70
C VAL A 129 8.75 0.50 5.97
N LYS A 130 7.79 1.32 6.38
CA LYS A 130 6.53 1.53 5.68
C LYS A 130 6.67 2.71 4.73
N VAL A 131 6.37 2.47 3.46
CA VAL A 131 6.45 3.46 2.37
C VAL A 131 5.04 3.66 1.82
N SER A 132 4.50 4.86 1.95
CA SER A 132 3.24 5.24 1.31
C SER A 132 3.52 6.04 0.06
N VAL A 133 2.97 5.60 -1.06
CA VAL A 133 3.18 6.17 -2.40
C VAL A 133 1.85 6.75 -2.89
N SER A 134 1.91 7.91 -3.54
CA SER A 134 0.82 8.43 -4.36
C SER A 134 1.26 8.63 -5.80
N VAL A 135 0.36 8.29 -6.72
CA VAL A 135 0.54 8.41 -8.17
C VAL A 135 -0.61 9.23 -8.72
N GLN A 136 -0.31 10.44 -9.18
CA GLN A 136 -1.26 11.34 -9.81
C GLN A 136 -1.14 11.26 -11.33
N ASN A 137 -2.25 10.99 -12.00
CA ASN A 137 -2.32 11.03 -13.45
C ASN A 137 -2.65 12.45 -13.91
N ARG A 138 -1.69 13.15 -14.53
CA ARG A 138 -1.90 14.48 -15.12
C ARG A 138 -1.96 14.43 -16.65
N SER A 139 -2.07 13.24 -17.22
CA SER A 139 -2.32 13.02 -18.65
C SER A 139 -3.82 13.14 -18.96
N THR A 140 -4.18 12.97 -20.22
CA THR A 140 -5.56 12.96 -20.71
C THR A 140 -6.15 11.56 -20.86
N ALA A 141 -5.38 10.49 -20.61
CA ALA A 141 -5.80 9.11 -20.74
C ALA A 141 -5.73 8.39 -19.38
N PRO A 142 -6.54 7.34 -19.14
CA PRO A 142 -6.41 6.53 -17.92
C PRO A 142 -5.06 5.81 -17.86
N VAL A 143 -4.50 5.66 -16.65
CA VAL A 143 -3.22 5.00 -16.39
C VAL A 143 -3.44 3.78 -15.50
N VAL A 144 -3.02 2.59 -15.95
CA VAL A 144 -3.12 1.35 -15.17
C VAL A 144 -1.91 1.20 -14.26
N VAL A 145 -2.14 0.95 -12.96
CA VAL A 145 -1.10 0.85 -11.92
C VAL A 145 -1.00 -0.54 -11.28
N ASP A 146 -1.71 -1.55 -11.82
CA ASP A 146 -1.68 -2.93 -11.30
C ASP A 146 -0.30 -3.59 -11.39
N SER A 147 0.55 -3.14 -12.31
CA SER A 147 1.91 -3.66 -12.53
C SER A 147 2.99 -2.81 -11.84
N ALA A 148 2.59 -1.96 -10.87
CA ALA A 148 3.53 -1.11 -10.16
C ALA A 148 4.54 -1.93 -9.34
N VAL A 149 5.82 -1.55 -9.45
CA VAL A 149 6.92 -2.13 -8.69
C VAL A 149 7.55 -1.05 -7.83
N VAL A 150 7.63 -1.31 -6.54
CA VAL A 150 8.34 -0.46 -5.58
C VAL A 150 9.45 -1.27 -4.93
N SER A 151 10.66 -0.73 -4.94
CA SER A 151 11.82 -1.34 -4.31
C SER A 151 12.51 -0.36 -3.39
N LEU A 152 13.09 -0.87 -2.30
CA LEU A 152 13.87 -0.10 -1.36
C LEU A 152 15.28 -0.67 -1.27
N THR A 153 16.28 0.20 -1.39
CA THR A 153 17.67 -0.10 -1.05
C THR A 153 18.15 0.89 0.00
N ALA A 154 19.10 0.46 0.82
CA ALA A 154 19.73 1.24 1.86
C ALA A 154 21.24 1.37 1.58
N ASP A 155 21.90 2.19 2.39
CA ASP A 155 23.34 2.38 2.34
C ASP A 155 24.11 1.04 2.36
N LYS A 156 25.27 1.02 1.68
CA LYS A 156 26.13 -0.15 1.48
C LYS A 156 25.49 -1.30 0.71
N GLY A 157 24.47 -1.03 -0.10
CA GLY A 157 23.85 -2.01 -0.99
C GLY A 157 22.90 -2.99 -0.29
N SER A 158 22.51 -2.72 0.95
CA SER A 158 21.52 -3.52 1.67
C SER A 158 20.13 -3.30 1.05
N SER A 159 19.49 -4.36 0.58
CA SER A 159 18.13 -4.29 0.03
C SER A 159 17.08 -4.46 1.12
N GLY A 160 16.03 -3.65 1.07
CA GLY A 160 14.81 -3.89 1.83
C GLY A 160 14.04 -5.07 1.21
N VAL A 161 13.63 -6.02 2.03
CA VAL A 161 12.90 -7.20 1.56
C VAL A 161 11.40 -6.92 1.67
N GLY A 162 10.69 -6.92 0.54
CA GLY A 162 9.23 -6.73 0.53
C GLY A 162 8.53 -7.83 1.34
N THR A 163 7.54 -7.45 2.15
CA THR A 163 6.78 -8.40 2.99
C THR A 163 5.28 -8.14 2.92
N THR A 164 4.50 -9.20 3.15
CA THR A 164 3.04 -9.14 3.35
C THR A 164 2.66 -8.96 4.82
N ALA A 165 3.62 -9.04 5.75
CA ALA A 165 3.39 -8.72 7.15
C ALA A 165 3.11 -7.22 7.32
N GLY A 166 2.20 -6.87 8.23
CA GLY A 166 1.80 -5.48 8.48
C GLY A 166 0.75 -4.92 7.51
N ASP A 167 0.10 -5.79 6.72
CA ASP A 167 -1.05 -5.48 5.86
C ASP A 167 -0.76 -4.36 4.82
N PRO A 168 0.19 -4.57 3.88
CA PRO A 168 0.42 -3.62 2.81
C PRO A 168 -0.78 -3.57 1.86
N HIS A 169 -1.06 -2.38 1.32
CA HIS A 169 -2.05 -2.16 0.27
C HIS A 169 -1.36 -1.61 -0.97
N PRO A 170 -0.77 -2.44 -1.84
CA PRO A 170 -0.12 -1.98 -3.07
C PRO A 170 -1.07 -1.19 -3.97
N LEU A 171 -0.50 -0.34 -4.84
CA LEU A 171 -1.25 0.32 -5.91
C LEU A 171 -1.97 -0.73 -6.77
N LYS A 172 -3.24 -0.45 -7.12
CA LYS A 172 -4.07 -1.31 -7.96
C LYS A 172 -5.08 -0.48 -8.76
N GLY A 173 -5.54 -1.06 -9.87
CA GLY A 173 -6.58 -0.53 -10.73
C GLY A 173 -6.09 0.50 -11.75
N SER A 174 -7.04 1.31 -12.22
CA SER A 174 -6.83 2.35 -13.22
C SER A 174 -7.08 3.73 -12.64
N VAL A 175 -6.18 4.67 -12.94
CA VAL A 175 -6.21 6.06 -12.48
C VAL A 175 -6.71 6.93 -13.61
N ALA A 176 -7.94 7.45 -13.46
CA ALA A 176 -8.52 8.39 -14.43
C ALA A 176 -7.67 9.68 -14.56
N PRO A 177 -7.79 10.42 -15.67
CA PRO A 177 -7.19 11.74 -15.82
C PRO A 177 -7.52 12.66 -14.64
N GLY A 178 -6.50 13.31 -14.08
CA GLY A 178 -6.60 14.19 -12.92
C GLY A 178 -6.72 13.46 -11.56
N ALA A 179 -6.97 12.15 -11.54
CA ALA A 179 -7.13 11.37 -10.32
C ALA A 179 -5.77 10.97 -9.71
N THR A 180 -5.83 10.43 -8.49
CA THR A 180 -4.66 9.96 -7.74
C THR A 180 -4.94 8.58 -7.13
N ALA A 181 -4.04 7.63 -7.38
CA ALA A 181 -4.01 6.36 -6.65
C ALA A 181 -3.01 6.44 -5.50
N ARG A 182 -3.27 5.66 -4.45
CA ARG A 182 -2.44 5.56 -3.25
C ARG A 182 -2.17 4.10 -2.94
N GLY A 183 -0.94 3.83 -2.50
CA GLY A 183 -0.54 2.49 -2.08
C GLY A 183 0.44 2.54 -0.92
N THR A 184 0.51 1.45 -0.17
CA THR A 184 1.44 1.25 0.94
C THR A 184 2.22 -0.04 0.74
N TYR A 185 3.54 0.06 0.89
CA TYR A 185 4.49 -1.02 0.74
C TYR A 185 5.30 -1.14 2.03
N ILE A 186 5.65 -2.36 2.43
CA ILE A 186 6.39 -2.63 3.65
C ILE A 186 7.64 -3.43 3.29
N PHE A 187 8.78 -2.94 3.74
CA PHE A 187 10.08 -3.55 3.52
C PHE A 187 10.74 -3.89 4.85
N MET A 188 11.03 -5.16 5.09
CA MET A 188 11.89 -5.58 6.19
C MET A 188 13.27 -4.96 6.00
N LEU A 189 13.75 -4.23 7.01
CA LEU A 189 15.03 -3.56 6.99
C LEU A 189 15.51 -3.29 8.42
N ALA A 190 16.68 -3.82 8.76
CA ALA A 190 17.34 -3.60 10.04
C ALA A 190 18.66 -2.83 9.88
N PRO A 191 18.92 -1.79 10.69
CA PRO A 191 17.92 -1.03 11.45
C PRO A 191 16.93 -0.32 10.51
N ALA A 192 15.69 -0.11 10.95
CA ALA A 192 14.69 0.57 10.11
C ALA A 192 14.82 2.10 10.13
N LYS A 193 15.27 2.67 11.27
CA LYS A 193 15.31 4.12 11.52
C LYS A 193 16.69 4.73 11.21
N GLY A 194 16.69 5.97 10.71
CA GLY A 194 17.90 6.76 10.50
C GLY A 194 18.80 6.29 9.37
N ARG A 195 18.34 5.36 8.53
CA ARG A 195 19.11 4.83 7.40
C ARG A 195 18.97 5.71 6.19
N GLN A 196 20.07 5.90 5.47
CA GLN A 196 20.02 6.49 4.13
C GLN A 196 19.45 5.43 3.17
N ILE A 197 18.37 5.76 2.47
CA ILE A 197 17.68 4.86 1.56
C ILE A 197 17.49 5.49 0.18
N THR A 198 17.28 4.60 -0.78
CA THR A 198 16.79 4.90 -2.13
C THR A 198 15.53 4.08 -2.37
N VAL A 199 14.42 4.75 -2.66
CA VAL A 199 13.17 4.12 -3.06
C VAL A 199 12.98 4.33 -4.55
N SER A 200 12.83 3.24 -5.29
CA SER A 200 12.51 3.29 -6.72
C SER A 200 11.06 2.88 -6.91
N VAL A 201 10.31 3.68 -7.65
CA VAL A 201 8.90 3.45 -7.97
C VAL A 201 8.78 3.42 -9.49
N ASN A 202 8.45 2.25 -10.03
CA ASN A 202 7.90 2.13 -11.36
C ASN A 202 6.38 1.98 -11.23
N TYR A 203 5.61 2.97 -11.70
CA TYR A 203 4.15 2.97 -11.50
C TYR A 203 3.41 2.02 -12.46
N SER A 204 4.03 1.61 -13.56
CA SER A 204 3.49 0.65 -14.51
C SER A 204 4.61 0.04 -15.35
N ALA A 205 4.60 -1.27 -15.58
CA ALA A 205 5.66 -1.94 -16.31
C ALA A 205 5.97 -1.28 -17.67
N GLY A 206 7.25 -1.02 -17.94
CA GLY A 206 7.72 -0.34 -19.15
C GLY A 206 7.76 1.19 -19.06
N GLU A 207 7.21 1.77 -17.99
CA GLU A 207 7.22 3.22 -17.79
C GLU A 207 8.50 3.74 -17.10
N PRO A 208 8.78 5.05 -17.20
CA PRO A 208 9.88 5.68 -16.49
C PRO A 208 9.84 5.47 -14.98
N VAL A 209 11.03 5.34 -14.38
CA VAL A 209 11.20 5.10 -12.94
C VAL A 209 11.37 6.42 -12.18
N ALA A 210 10.60 6.59 -11.10
CA ALA A 210 10.82 7.66 -10.13
C ALA A 210 11.71 7.16 -8.98
N VAL A 211 12.80 7.87 -8.70
CA VAL A 211 13.77 7.51 -7.66
C VAL A 211 13.78 8.58 -6.57
N PHE A 212 13.68 8.15 -5.33
CA PHE A 212 13.64 9.03 -4.17
C PHE A 212 14.79 8.69 -3.22
N THR A 213 15.54 9.69 -2.76
CA THR A 213 16.66 9.49 -1.83
C THR A 213 16.49 10.32 -0.55
N GLY A 214 16.91 9.76 0.58
CA GLY A 214 16.86 10.45 1.87
C GLY A 214 17.00 9.52 3.05
N ARG A 215 16.68 10.00 4.26
CA ARG A 215 16.75 9.20 5.49
C ARG A 215 15.38 8.77 6.00
N THR A 216 15.32 7.55 6.53
CA THR A 216 14.11 7.06 7.23
C THR A 216 13.91 7.77 8.56
N ALA A 217 12.67 8.20 8.81
CA ALA A 217 12.24 8.82 10.06
C ALA A 217 11.93 7.78 11.14
#